data_AF-A0A0R1VU72-F1
#
_entry.id   AF-A0A0R1VU72-F1
#
_cell.length_a   1.000
_cell.length_b   1.000
_cell.length_c   1.000
_cell.angle_alpha   90.00
_cell.angle_beta   90.00
_cell.angle_gamma   90.00
#
_symmetry.space_group_name_H-M   'P 1'
#
loop_
_entity.id
_entity.type
_entity.pdbx_description
1 polymer ?
#
loop_
_entity_poly.entity_id
_entity_poly.type
_entity_poly.pdbx_seq_one_letter_code
_entity_poly.pdbx_strand_id
1 'polypeptide(L)'
;MTVKKATKEFNFGGLNLELKLAARDILEIEKRLGKSMMSLFMSGDGEMKLPPINEILIVLQGANQTHGVTDNDIFKAFEKYLDEGHSPMELFQVLTDLFQESGFFGKKASASKTISESQLSLLDNNQ
;
A
#
# COMPACT_ATOMS: atom_id res chain seq x y z
N MET A 1 22.34 -16.30 0.71
CA MET A 1 21.45 -15.46 -0.12
C MET A 1 20.92 -14.33 0.74
N THR A 2 21.41 -13.11 0.55
CA THR A 2 21.03 -11.95 1.34
C THR A 2 19.77 -11.35 0.71
N VAL A 3 18.61 -11.63 1.28
CA VAL A 3 17.35 -11.01 0.85
C VAL A 3 17.50 -9.52 1.15
N LYS A 4 17.65 -8.67 0.11
CA LYS A 4 17.69 -7.21 0.27
C LYS A 4 16.46 -6.80 1.09
N LYS A 5 16.69 -6.25 2.27
CA LYS A 5 15.64 -5.68 3.13
C LYS A 5 15.10 -4.47 2.36
N ALA A 6 13.89 -4.57 1.79
CA ALA A 6 13.23 -3.42 1.17
C ALA A 6 12.87 -2.45 2.29
N THR A 7 13.68 -1.42 2.48
CA THR A 7 13.45 -0.30 3.39
C THR A 7 13.44 0.95 2.52
N LYS A 8 12.26 1.56 2.36
CA LYS A 8 12.12 2.86 1.69
C LYS A 8 12.18 3.95 2.74
N GLU A 9 13.17 4.83 2.65
CA GLU A 9 13.21 6.02 3.50
C GLU A 9 12.24 7.06 2.97
N PHE A 10 11.41 7.62 3.85
CA PHE A 10 10.45 8.66 3.51
C PHE A 10 10.50 9.79 4.55
N ASN A 11 10.73 11.02 4.10
CA ASN A 11 10.63 12.19 4.95
C ASN A 11 9.19 12.69 4.95
N PHE A 12 8.56 12.67 6.11
CA PHE A 12 7.17 13.02 6.30
C PHE A 12 7.04 14.19 7.26
N GLY A 13 7.02 15.42 6.77
CA GLY A 13 6.95 16.62 7.62
C GLY A 13 8.10 16.72 8.62
N GLY A 14 9.31 16.28 8.23
CA GLY A 14 10.48 16.21 9.11
C GLY A 14 10.54 14.98 10.04
N LEU A 15 9.58 14.06 9.95
CA LEU A 15 9.70 12.73 10.54
C LEU A 15 10.28 11.76 9.50
N ASN A 16 11.42 11.14 9.81
CA ASN A 16 12.04 10.16 8.93
C ASN A 16 11.48 8.75 9.22
N LEU A 17 10.76 8.21 8.24
CA LEU A 17 10.17 6.88 8.31
C LEU A 17 11.00 5.89 7.50
N GLU A 18 11.29 4.73 8.09
CA GLU A 18 11.82 3.58 7.39
C GLU A 18 10.66 2.65 7.03
N LEU A 19 10.18 2.70 5.79
CA LEU A 19 9.01 1.94 5.37
C LEU A 19 9.38 0.55 4.86
N LYS A 20 8.72 -0.47 5.38
CA LYS A 20 8.80 -1.85 4.91
C LYS A 20 7.47 -2.54 5.10
N LEU A 21 7.08 -3.35 4.11
CA LEU A 21 5.87 -4.16 4.19
C LEU A 21 6.22 -5.64 4.18
N ALA A 22 6.36 -6.25 5.36
CA ALA A 22 6.51 -7.69 5.54
C ALA A 22 5.16 -8.36 5.86
N ALA A 23 5.12 -9.70 5.78
CA ALA A 23 3.90 -10.47 6.02
C ALA A 23 3.23 -10.16 7.38
N ARG A 24 4.02 -9.92 8.44
CA ARG A 24 3.48 -9.55 9.76
C ARG A 24 2.85 -8.16 9.73
N ASP A 25 3.53 -7.19 9.13
CA ASP A 25 3.08 -5.80 9.04
C ASP A 25 1.73 -5.74 8.31
N ILE A 26 1.58 -6.49 7.21
CA ILE A 26 0.32 -6.61 6.47
C ILE A 26 -0.83 -7.06 7.38
N LEU A 27 -0.63 -8.15 8.13
CA LEU A 27 -1.67 -8.68 9.02
C LEU A 27 -2.04 -7.72 10.15
N GLU A 28 -1.07 -6.97 10.68
CA GLU A 28 -1.32 -5.97 11.72
C GLU A 28 -2.05 -4.74 11.17
N ILE A 29 -1.69 -4.29 9.97
CA ILE A 29 -2.37 -3.22 9.25
C ILE A 29 -3.81 -3.62 8.95
N GLU A 30 -4.07 -4.80 8.41
CA GLU A 30 -5.43 -5.28 8.11
C GLU A 30 -6.31 -5.35 9.37
N LYS A 31 -5.75 -5.80 10.50
CA LYS A 31 -6.45 -5.79 11.79
C LYS A 31 -6.85 -4.39 12.23
N ARG A 32 -5.98 -3.39 12.04
CA ARG A 32 -6.26 -1.98 12.37
C ARG A 32 -7.24 -1.34 11.40
N LEU A 33 -7.17 -1.68 10.11
CA LEU A 33 -8.09 -1.21 9.08
C LEU A 33 -9.47 -1.87 9.19
N GLY A 34 -9.56 -3.07 9.77
CA GLY A 34 -10.79 -3.88 9.82
C GLY A 34 -11.18 -4.48 8.47
N LYS A 35 -10.28 -4.49 7.49
CA LYS A 35 -10.51 -4.93 6.11
C LYS A 35 -9.18 -5.26 5.42
N SER A 36 -9.26 -5.91 4.26
CA SER A 36 -8.06 -6.25 3.50
C SER A 36 -7.35 -5.03 2.94
N MET A 37 -6.01 -5.05 2.91
CA MET A 37 -5.20 -4.04 2.26
C MET A 37 -5.46 -3.96 0.74
N MET A 38 -5.95 -5.02 0.10
CA MET A 38 -6.37 -4.94 -1.31
C MET A 38 -7.55 -3.98 -1.51
N SER A 39 -8.45 -3.91 -0.52
CA SER A 39 -9.61 -3.02 -0.55
C SER A 39 -9.25 -1.54 -0.43
N LEU A 40 -7.96 -1.18 -0.30
CA LEU A 40 -7.51 0.21 -0.37
C LEU A 40 -7.55 0.73 -1.81
N PHE A 41 -7.29 -0.14 -2.78
CA PHE A 41 -7.16 0.22 -4.19
C PHE A 41 -8.34 -0.26 -5.05
N MET A 42 -9.08 -1.27 -4.59
CA MET A 42 -10.20 -1.84 -5.32
C MET A 42 -11.49 -1.75 -4.51
N SER A 43 -12.56 -1.37 -5.20
CA SER A 43 -13.94 -1.46 -4.72
C SER A 43 -14.49 -2.88 -4.92
N GLY A 44 -15.62 -3.21 -4.28
CA GLY A 44 -16.24 -4.54 -4.37
C GLY A 44 -16.76 -4.91 -5.77
N ASP A 45 -16.91 -3.92 -6.64
CA ASP A 45 -17.26 -4.01 -8.06
C ASP A 45 -16.02 -4.14 -8.98
N GLY A 46 -14.82 -4.10 -8.41
CA GLY A 46 -13.56 -4.18 -9.15
C GLY A 46 -13.06 -2.83 -9.70
N GLU A 47 -13.74 -1.72 -9.41
CA GLU A 47 -13.27 -0.39 -9.81
C GLU A 47 -12.08 0.06 -8.95
N MET A 48 -11.15 0.79 -9.58
CA MET A 48 -10.05 1.43 -8.85
C MET A 48 -10.62 2.56 -8.00
N LYS A 49 -10.23 2.60 -6.73
CA LYS A 49 -10.58 3.70 -5.83
C LYS A 49 -9.37 4.25 -5.11
N LEU A 50 -9.49 5.51 -4.69
CA LEU A 50 -8.50 6.15 -3.85
C LEU A 50 -8.81 5.82 -2.38
N PRO A 51 -7.81 5.36 -1.61
CA PRO A 51 -7.99 5.12 -0.19
C PRO A 51 -8.20 6.45 0.56
N PRO A 52 -9.11 6.47 1.56
CA PRO A 52 -9.20 7.56 2.53
C PRO A 52 -7.86 7.83 3.22
N ILE A 53 -7.61 9.10 3.57
CA ILE A 53 -6.33 9.52 4.15
C ILE A 53 -6.01 8.81 5.47
N ASN A 54 -6.99 8.60 6.33
CA ASN A 54 -6.78 7.85 7.57
C ASN A 54 -6.25 6.43 7.30
N GLU A 55 -6.67 5.78 6.21
CA GLU A 55 -6.19 4.44 5.84
C GLU A 55 -4.75 4.50 5.32
N ILE A 56 -4.40 5.53 4.53
CA ILE A 56 -3.02 5.78 4.09
C ILE A 56 -2.11 5.97 5.31
N LEU A 57 -2.52 6.79 6.28
CA LEU A 57 -1.74 7.06 7.50
C LEU A 57 -1.58 5.80 8.37
N ILE A 58 -2.62 4.98 8.51
CA ILE A 58 -2.54 3.68 9.22
C ILE A 58 -1.51 2.76 8.55
N VAL A 59 -1.50 2.71 7.22
CA VAL A 59 -0.56 1.86 6.47
C VAL A 59 0.87 2.40 6.60
N LEU A 60 1.08 3.71 6.49
CA LEU A 60 2.38 4.34 6.70
C LEU A 60 2.93 4.03 8.09
N GLN A 61 2.10 4.16 9.13
CA GLN A 61 2.50 3.84 10.49
C GLN A 61 2.80 2.35 10.65
N GLY A 62 1.95 1.46 10.13
CA GLY A 62 2.13 0.03 10.27
C GLY A 62 3.30 -0.53 9.47
N ALA A 63 3.66 0.12 8.36
CA ALA A 63 4.85 -0.21 7.56
C ALA A 63 6.14 0.40 8.13
N ASN A 64 6.04 1.39 9.01
CA ASN A 64 7.20 2.08 9.55
C ASN A 64 7.99 1.20 10.53
N GLN A 65 9.30 1.15 10.34
CA GLN A 65 10.27 0.39 11.13
C GLN A 65 11.04 1.29 12.12
N THR A 66 10.89 2.61 12.00
CA THR A 66 11.49 3.57 12.94
C THR A 66 10.89 3.38 14.32
N HIS A 67 11.73 3.06 15.31
CA HIS A 67 11.30 2.80 16.68
C HIS A 67 10.71 4.04 17.36
N GLY A 68 9.64 3.85 18.13
CA GLY A 68 9.06 4.89 18.98
C GLY A 68 8.14 5.89 18.26
N VAL A 69 7.85 5.69 16.97
CA VAL A 69 6.88 6.52 16.23
C VAL A 69 5.46 6.13 16.61
N THR A 70 4.73 7.09 17.20
CA THR A 70 3.34 6.91 17.60
C THR A 70 2.37 7.41 16.52
N ASP A 71 1.08 7.04 16.64
CA ASP A 71 0.03 7.57 15.76
C ASP A 71 -0.04 9.12 15.83
N ASN A 72 0.22 9.71 17.00
CA ASN A 72 0.26 11.16 17.17
C ASN A 72 1.43 11.82 16.42
N ASP A 73 2.58 11.14 16.34
CA ASP A 73 3.72 11.64 15.58
C ASP A 73 3.42 11.62 14.08
N ILE A 74 2.70 10.59 13.60
CA ILE A 74 2.22 10.50 12.22
C ILE A 74 1.22 11.61 11.91
N PHE A 75 0.31 11.96 12.83
CA PHE A 75 -0.61 13.08 12.62
C PHE A 75 0.10 14.43 12.55
N LYS A 76 1.03 14.71 13.46
CA LYS A 76 1.83 15.94 13.43
C LYS A 76 2.70 16.04 12.18
N ALA A 77 3.29 14.92 11.77
CA ALA A 77 4.04 14.80 10.54
C ALA A 77 3.16 15.09 9.32
N PHE A 78 1.91 14.60 9.31
CA PHE A 78 0.96 14.89 8.23
C PHE A 78 0.59 16.37 8.16
N GLU A 79 0.29 17.01 9.28
CA GLU A 79 0.01 18.45 9.35
C GLU A 79 1.17 19.25 8.75
N LYS A 80 2.40 18.98 9.21
CA LYS A 80 3.58 19.66 8.71
C LYS A 80 3.88 19.35 7.24
N TYR A 81 3.62 18.13 6.78
CA TYR A 81 3.77 17.76 5.38
C TYR A 81 2.84 18.60 4.48
N LEU A 82 1.61 18.88 4.92
CA LEU A 82 0.70 19.78 4.22
C LEU A 82 1.17 21.25 4.28
N ASP A 83 1.67 21.71 5.45
CA ASP A 83 2.22 23.06 5.61
C ASP A 83 3.44 23.33 4.73
N GLU A 84 4.22 22.29 4.43
CA GLU A 84 5.36 22.33 3.49
C GLU A 84 4.93 22.42 2.01
N GLY A 85 3.63 22.32 1.73
CA GLY A 85 3.04 22.44 0.40
C GLY A 85 2.85 21.11 -0.34
N HIS A 86 3.07 19.98 0.34
CA HIS A 86 2.81 18.66 -0.24
C HIS A 86 1.32 18.33 -0.26
N SER A 87 0.95 17.41 -1.13
CA SER A 87 -0.44 16.98 -1.31
C SER A 87 -0.71 15.56 -0.80
N PRO A 88 -1.97 15.27 -0.38
CA PRO A 88 -2.46 13.90 -0.17
C PRO A 88 -2.16 12.91 -1.30
N MET A 89 -2.09 13.40 -2.55
CA MET A 89 -1.80 12.57 -3.72
C MET A 89 -0.37 12.04 -3.71
N GLU A 90 0.59 12.81 -3.18
CA GLU A 90 1.97 12.35 -3.04
C GLU A 90 2.07 11.20 -2.03
N LEU A 91 1.28 11.23 -0.94
CA LEU A 91 1.20 10.10 -0.01
C LEU A 91 0.62 8.85 -0.65
N PHE A 92 -0.38 9.01 -1.52
CA PHE A 92 -0.90 7.89 -2.30
C PHE A 92 0.16 7.28 -3.23
N GLN A 93 1.03 8.11 -3.84
CA GLN A 93 2.15 7.63 -4.64
C GLN A 93 3.16 6.85 -3.77
N VAL A 94 3.53 7.39 -2.60
CA VAL A 94 4.43 6.73 -1.66
C VAL A 94 3.88 5.36 -1.22
N LEU A 95 2.57 5.30 -0.93
CA LEU A 95 1.87 4.06 -0.58
C LEU A 95 1.90 3.05 -1.74
N THR A 96 1.61 3.49 -2.95
CA THR A 96 1.59 2.64 -4.15
C THR A 96 2.98 2.07 -4.43
N ASP A 97 4.02 2.89 -4.32
CA ASP A 97 5.40 2.46 -4.48
C ASP A 97 5.79 1.42 -3.42
N LEU A 98 5.41 1.62 -2.15
CA LEU A 98 5.66 0.67 -1.06
C LEU A 98 5.03 -0.70 -1.36
N PHE A 99 3.81 -0.71 -1.91
CA PHE A 99 3.13 -1.94 -2.30
C PHE A 99 3.83 -2.61 -3.50
N GLN A 100 4.26 -1.83 -4.48
CA GLN A 100 4.99 -2.36 -5.62
C GLN A 100 6.34 -2.96 -5.22
N GLU A 101 7.11 -2.25 -4.40
CA GLU A 101 8.44 -2.68 -3.93
C GLU A 101 8.39 -3.89 -2.99
N SER A 102 7.32 -4.03 -2.20
CA SER A 102 7.08 -5.24 -1.40
C SER A 102 6.61 -6.44 -2.20
N GLY A 103 6.29 -6.25 -3.49
CA GLY A 103 5.74 -7.28 -4.36
C GLY A 103 4.28 -7.61 -4.06
N PHE A 104 3.55 -6.72 -3.37
CA PHE A 104 2.16 -6.91 -2.97
C PHE A 104 1.24 -7.13 -4.19
N PHE A 105 1.45 -6.36 -5.25
CA PHE A 105 0.70 -6.51 -6.51
C PHE A 105 1.18 -7.69 -7.38
N GLY A 106 2.11 -8.51 -6.88
CA GLY A 106 2.82 -9.51 -7.65
C GLY A 106 3.93 -8.90 -8.51
N LYS A 107 4.75 -9.76 -9.11
CA LYS A 107 5.76 -9.31 -10.08
C LYS A 107 5.04 -8.89 -11.36
N LYS A 108 5.38 -7.72 -11.93
CA LYS A 108 5.05 -7.44 -13.34
C LYS A 108 5.66 -8.58 -14.16
N ALA A 109 4.82 -9.48 -14.66
CA ALA A 109 5.25 -10.42 -15.66
C ALA A 109 5.79 -9.59 -16.83
N SER A 110 7.06 -9.79 -17.18
CA SER A 110 7.57 -9.38 -18.47
C SER A 110 6.74 -10.09 -19.53
N ALA A 111 5.66 -9.45 -19.98
CA ALA A 111 4.70 -9.92 -20.99
C ALA A 111 3.99 -11.27 -20.68
N SER A 112 2.74 -11.39 -21.15
CA SER A 112 1.87 -12.60 -21.12
C SER A 112 1.19 -12.84 -19.76
N LYS A 113 -0.13 -12.76 -19.59
CA LYS A 113 -1.25 -12.86 -20.53
C LYS A 113 -2.30 -11.82 -20.18
N THR A 114 -2.72 -11.05 -21.18
CA THR A 114 -4.09 -10.55 -21.27
C THR A 114 -5.01 -11.76 -21.12
N ILE A 115 -5.90 -11.78 -20.13
CA ILE A 115 -7.08 -12.63 -20.24
C ILE A 115 -7.93 -11.96 -21.31
N SER A 116 -7.73 -12.34 -22.56
CA SER A 116 -8.69 -12.06 -23.61
C SER A 116 -9.97 -12.82 -23.27
N GLU A 117 -11.12 -12.19 -23.50
CA GLU A 117 -12.48 -12.68 -23.22
C GLU A 117 -12.82 -14.07 -23.80
N SER A 118 -11.93 -14.67 -24.58
CA SER A 118 -12.07 -16.00 -25.18
C SER A 118 -11.90 -17.20 -24.22
N GLN A 119 -11.65 -17.00 -22.93
CA GLN A 119 -11.53 -18.11 -21.95
C GLN A 119 -12.77 -18.31 -21.07
N LEU A 120 -13.77 -17.42 -21.13
CA LEU A 120 -15.04 -17.58 -20.41
C LEU A 120 -16.04 -18.52 -21.11
N SER A 121 -15.83 -18.87 -22.38
CA SER A 121 -16.78 -19.68 -23.16
C SER A 121 -16.57 -21.20 -23.07
N LEU A 122 -15.65 -21.70 -22.21
CA LEU A 122 -15.39 -23.14 -22.09
C LEU A 122 -16.06 -23.81 -20.89
N LEU A 123 -16.88 -23.09 -20.13
CA LEU A 123 -17.64 -23.66 -19.00
C LEU A 123 -19.07 -24.06 -19.37
N ASP A 124 -19.50 -23.85 -20.61
CA ASP A 124 -20.92 -23.97 -21.01
C ASP A 124 -21.22 -25.16 -21.95
N ASN A 125 -20.38 -26.20 -21.93
CA ASN A 125 -20.66 -27.45 -22.65
C ASN A 125 -20.34 -28.66 -21.79
N ASN A 126 -21.27 -28.96 -20.88
CA ASN A 126 -21.48 -30.33 -20.41
C ASN A 126 -22.98 -30.52 -20.16
N GLN A 127 -23.75 -30.58 -21.27
CA GLN A 127 -25.00 -31.32 -21.33
C GLN A 127 -24.72 -32.76 -21.78
#